data_AF-A0A7J6UJI5-F1
#
_entry.id   AF-A0A7J6UJI5-F1
#
_cell.length_a   1.000
_cell.length_b   1.000
_cell.length_c   1.000
_cell.angle_alpha   90.00
_cell.angle_beta   90.00
_cell.angle_gamma   90.00
#
_symmetry.space_group_name_H-M   'P 1'
#
loop_
_entity.id
_entity.type
_entity.pdbx_description
1 polymer ?
#
loop_
_entity_poly.entity_id
_entity_poly.type
_entity_poly.pdbx_seq_one_letter_code
_entity_poly.pdbx_strand_id
1 'polypeptide(L)'
;MPDASDYETYKKAARELDQSVSWIEKWKDTDDGVGYSSLCIKSHGEELRSAKSLEHKLALLRQILVTGFAGIGTDEYLFSKSFLGTKECITEFYELVADTIDELTAHLKTEDSKKNDSIEKHLYSEFLNDIMLTFGQPALCLSGGGMMALMHFGIVETMIEQGCLPKVICGTSGGSVVAAYLCTHTDEELPSIVKPEVVQPKWTPCNDSWWTCIRRFFRTGYMFDPTPWHDLLAEWLGDRDITFLEAFQRTNRVLVLTC
;
A
#
# COMPACT_ATOMS: atom_id res chain seq x y z
N MET A 1 14.71 17.19 -5.78
CA MET A 1 14.07 15.86 -5.71
C MET A 1 15.06 14.71 -5.72
N PRO A 2 16.00 14.57 -6.69
CA PRO A 2 16.89 13.40 -6.73
C PRO A 2 17.83 13.29 -5.52
N ASP A 3 18.08 14.39 -4.79
CA ASP A 3 18.90 14.41 -3.58
C ASP A 3 18.10 14.30 -2.27
N ALA A 4 16.79 14.02 -2.33
CA ALA A 4 15.99 13.81 -1.12
C ALA A 4 16.36 12.46 -0.50
N SER A 5 16.79 12.47 0.77
CA SER A 5 17.18 11.26 1.50
C SER A 5 16.07 10.69 2.38
N ASP A 6 14.95 11.42 2.52
CA ASP A 6 13.79 11.02 3.30
C ASP A 6 12.50 11.61 2.69
N TYR A 7 11.35 11.06 3.12
CA TYR A 7 10.03 11.47 2.62
C TYR A 7 9.70 12.93 2.91
N GLU A 8 10.08 13.48 4.07
CA GLU A 8 9.76 14.86 4.44
C GLU A 8 10.53 15.88 3.59
N THR A 9 11.81 15.60 3.31
CA THR A 9 12.65 16.35 2.38
C THR A 9 12.07 16.29 0.97
N TYR A 10 11.63 15.11 0.52
CA TYR A 10 10.96 14.95 -0.78
C TYR A 10 9.67 15.78 -0.83
N LYS A 11 8.79 15.65 0.17
CA LYS A 11 7.50 16.33 0.28
C LYS A 11 7.66 17.84 0.25
N LYS A 12 8.66 18.38 0.97
CA LYS A 12 8.99 19.80 0.94
C LYS A 12 9.40 20.25 -0.47
N ALA A 13 10.33 19.53 -1.10
CA ALA A 13 10.78 19.86 -2.46
C ALA A 13 9.66 19.74 -3.50
N ALA A 14 8.78 18.75 -3.37
CA ALA A 14 7.61 18.56 -4.23
C ALA A 14 6.64 19.73 -4.11
N ARG A 15 6.36 20.18 -2.88
CA ARG A 15 5.53 21.35 -2.62
C ARG A 15 6.14 22.63 -3.19
N GLU A 16 7.45 22.85 -3.00
CA GLU A 16 8.15 24.01 -3.58
C GLU A 16 8.08 24.01 -5.11
N LEU A 17 8.19 22.82 -5.74
CA LEU A 17 8.10 22.68 -7.19
C LEU A 17 6.68 22.96 -7.70
N ASP A 18 5.66 22.40 -7.05
CA ASP A 18 4.25 22.71 -7.37
C ASP A 18 3.98 24.22 -7.27
N GLN A 19 4.46 24.88 -6.22
CA GLN A 19 4.32 26.34 -6.02
C GLN A 19 5.09 27.17 -7.06
N SER A 20 6.22 26.67 -7.56
CA SER A 20 7.00 27.37 -8.60
C SER A 20 6.30 27.38 -9.96
N VAL A 21 5.37 26.45 -10.18
CA VAL A 21 4.62 26.30 -11.44
C VAL A 21 3.20 26.83 -11.23
N SER A 22 2.98 28.09 -11.61
CA SER A 22 1.75 28.84 -11.30
C SER A 22 0.42 28.17 -11.68
N TRP A 23 0.40 27.30 -12.70
CA TRP A 23 -0.81 26.62 -13.11
C TRP A 23 -1.16 25.40 -12.24
N ILE A 24 -0.20 24.79 -11.53
CA ILE A 24 -0.43 23.59 -10.72
C ILE A 24 -1.29 23.93 -9.50
N GLU A 25 -0.91 24.95 -8.72
CA GLU A 25 -1.68 25.38 -7.56
C GLU A 25 -3.09 25.84 -7.95
N LYS A 26 -3.19 26.62 -9.05
CA LYS A 26 -4.49 26.99 -9.60
C LYS A 26 -5.30 25.77 -10.02
N TRP A 27 -4.67 24.76 -10.61
CA TRP A 27 -5.34 23.53 -10.98
C TRP A 27 -5.84 22.76 -9.75
N LYS A 28 -5.07 22.69 -8.65
CA LYS A 28 -5.51 22.04 -7.40
C LYS A 28 -6.72 22.73 -6.77
N ASP A 29 -6.72 24.07 -6.76
CA ASP A 29 -7.77 24.91 -6.18
C ASP A 29 -9.07 24.91 -6.99
N THR A 30 -8.99 24.70 -8.31
CA THR A 30 -10.19 24.59 -9.15
C THR A 30 -10.89 23.24 -9.00
N ASP A 31 -12.19 23.28 -8.73
CA ASP A 31 -13.05 22.09 -8.68
C ASP A 31 -13.38 21.49 -10.06
N ASP A 32 -13.10 22.23 -11.13
CA ASP A 32 -13.35 21.80 -12.49
C ASP A 32 -12.27 20.79 -12.92
N GLY A 33 -12.71 19.66 -13.48
CA GLY A 33 -11.81 18.63 -13.94
C GLY A 33 -12.50 17.57 -14.78
N VAL A 34 -11.67 16.82 -15.51
CA VAL A 34 -12.11 15.62 -16.23
C VAL A 34 -11.86 14.42 -15.32
N GLY A 35 -12.74 13.42 -15.39
CA GLY A 35 -12.55 12.16 -14.68
C GLY A 35 -13.08 12.13 -13.25
N TYR A 36 -13.69 13.21 -12.73
CA TYR A 36 -14.43 13.16 -11.46
C TYR A 36 -15.57 14.19 -11.40
N SER A 37 -16.48 14.02 -10.43
CA SER A 37 -17.60 14.92 -10.15
C SER A 37 -17.41 15.65 -8.82
N SER A 38 -16.93 16.90 -8.88
CA SER A 38 -16.82 17.77 -7.70
C SER A 38 -18.17 18.04 -7.03
N LEU A 39 -19.25 18.12 -7.81
CA LEU A 39 -20.61 18.26 -7.27
C LEU A 39 -21.00 17.07 -6.39
N CYS A 40 -20.71 15.85 -6.84
CA CYS A 40 -20.99 14.64 -6.07
C CYS A 40 -20.20 14.62 -4.76
N ILE A 41 -18.91 14.95 -4.83
CA ILE A 41 -18.00 15.03 -3.67
C ILE A 41 -18.54 16.03 -2.64
N LYS A 42 -18.85 17.26 -3.07
CA LYS A 42 -19.32 18.32 -2.16
C LYS A 42 -20.66 17.98 -1.53
N SER A 43 -21.61 17.49 -2.33
CA SER A 43 -22.94 17.10 -1.83
C SER A 43 -22.85 16.01 -0.76
N HIS A 44 -22.07 14.95 -0.99
CA HIS A 44 -21.92 13.87 0.00
C HIS A 44 -21.10 14.32 1.21
N GLY A 45 -20.12 15.20 1.02
CA GLY A 45 -19.36 15.79 2.14
C GLY A 45 -20.22 16.67 3.04
N GLU A 46 -21.14 17.46 2.47
CA GLU A 46 -22.12 18.24 3.24
C GLU A 46 -23.12 17.34 3.98
N GLU A 47 -23.64 16.31 3.32
CA GLU A 47 -24.51 15.32 3.96
C GLU A 47 -23.81 14.62 5.13
N LEU A 48 -22.57 14.17 4.92
CA LEU A 48 -21.77 13.49 5.96
C LEU A 48 -21.52 14.40 7.16
N ARG A 49 -21.19 15.68 6.94
CA ARG A 49 -21.05 16.69 8.00
C ARG A 49 -22.35 16.94 8.77
N SER A 50 -23.48 16.88 8.08
CA SER A 50 -24.81 17.11 8.68
C SER A 50 -25.37 15.88 9.41
N ALA A 51 -24.83 14.70 9.14
CA ALA A 51 -25.32 13.43 9.67
C ALA A 51 -25.05 13.31 11.18
N LYS A 52 -26.13 13.12 11.96
CA LYS A 52 -26.06 13.05 13.43
C LYS A 52 -26.12 11.64 13.99
N SER A 53 -26.82 10.72 13.32
CA SER A 53 -26.97 9.34 13.80
C SER A 53 -25.89 8.43 13.21
N LEU A 54 -25.54 7.39 13.96
CA LEU A 54 -24.61 6.35 13.53
C LEU A 54 -25.08 5.73 12.20
N GLU A 55 -26.35 5.34 12.11
CA GLU A 55 -26.92 4.67 10.94
C GLU A 55 -26.83 5.55 9.69
N HIS A 56 -27.06 6.86 9.83
CA HIS A 56 -26.96 7.79 8.71
C HIS A 56 -25.51 7.95 8.24
N LYS A 57 -24.55 8.10 9.17
CA LYS A 57 -23.12 8.14 8.84
C LYS A 57 -22.69 6.85 8.14
N LEU A 58 -23.06 5.69 8.67
CA LEU A 58 -22.72 4.39 8.07
C LEU A 58 -23.36 4.20 6.69
N ALA A 59 -24.58 4.66 6.48
CA ALA A 59 -25.26 4.58 5.18
C ALA A 59 -24.54 5.45 4.13
N LEU A 60 -24.14 6.67 4.49
CA LEU A 60 -23.37 7.56 3.60
C LEU A 60 -21.98 6.98 3.31
N LEU A 61 -21.28 6.51 4.33
CA LEU A 61 -19.95 5.89 4.15
C LEU A 61 -20.02 4.66 3.22
N ARG A 62 -21.08 3.85 3.27
CA ARG A 62 -21.28 2.74 2.31
C ARG A 62 -21.45 3.20 0.86
N GLN A 63 -22.01 4.39 0.64
CA GLN A 63 -22.14 4.96 -0.70
C GLN A 63 -20.81 5.54 -1.19
N ILE A 64 -20.04 6.13 -0.28
CA ILE A 64 -18.77 6.81 -0.57
C ILE A 64 -17.62 5.82 -0.77
N LEU A 65 -17.50 4.82 0.10
CA LEU A 65 -16.41 3.84 0.14
C LEU A 65 -16.68 2.70 -0.85
N VAL A 66 -16.68 3.06 -2.11
CA VAL A 66 -16.75 2.15 -3.26
C VAL A 66 -15.67 2.51 -4.26
N THR A 67 -15.22 1.54 -5.04
CA THR A 67 -14.21 1.78 -6.08
C THR A 67 -14.74 2.80 -7.10
N GLY A 68 -13.97 3.86 -7.35
CA GLY A 68 -14.31 4.87 -8.35
C GLY A 68 -15.42 5.83 -7.94
N PHE A 69 -15.68 6.03 -6.64
CA PHE A 69 -16.67 6.99 -6.17
C PHE A 69 -16.47 8.38 -6.81
N ALA A 70 -17.56 8.95 -7.33
CA ALA A 70 -17.56 10.20 -8.08
C ALA A 70 -16.56 10.25 -9.26
N GLY A 71 -16.08 9.11 -9.76
CA GLY A 71 -15.03 9.00 -10.79
C GLY A 71 -13.60 9.06 -10.26
N ILE A 72 -13.38 9.33 -8.97
CA ILE A 72 -12.04 9.46 -8.40
C ILE A 72 -11.27 8.14 -8.60
N GLY A 73 -10.07 8.22 -9.20
CA GLY A 73 -9.25 7.04 -9.47
C GLY A 73 -9.55 6.32 -10.79
N THR A 74 -10.54 6.76 -11.58
CA THR A 74 -10.79 6.18 -12.92
C THR A 74 -9.89 6.74 -14.01
N ASP A 75 -9.40 7.98 -13.84
CA ASP A 75 -8.49 8.64 -14.77
C ASP A 75 -7.16 8.95 -14.09
N GLU A 76 -6.07 8.43 -14.66
CA GLU A 76 -4.69 8.69 -14.22
C GLU A 76 -4.31 10.17 -14.33
N TYR A 77 -5.01 10.93 -15.19
CA TYR A 77 -4.81 12.36 -15.37
C TYR A 77 -4.87 13.14 -14.05
N LEU A 78 -5.75 12.72 -13.13
CA LEU A 78 -5.93 13.38 -11.84
C LEU A 78 -4.68 13.31 -10.94
N PHE A 79 -3.84 12.28 -11.11
CA PHE A 79 -2.67 12.02 -10.26
C PHE A 79 -1.33 12.33 -10.94
N SER A 80 -1.36 12.80 -12.18
CA SER A 80 -0.15 13.12 -12.97
C SER A 80 0.15 14.63 -13.10
N LYS A 81 -0.68 15.50 -12.50
CA LYS A 81 -0.59 16.96 -12.64
C LYS A 81 0.20 17.68 -11.58
N SER A 82 0.45 17.02 -10.46
CA SER A 82 1.15 17.59 -9.32
C SER A 82 2.18 16.60 -8.83
N PHE A 83 3.26 17.13 -8.26
CA PHE A 83 4.28 16.33 -7.60
C PHE A 83 3.85 15.89 -6.19
N LEU A 84 2.87 16.56 -5.58
CA LEU A 84 2.34 16.22 -4.26
C LEU A 84 0.82 16.42 -4.20
N GLY A 85 0.11 15.32 -4.01
CA GLY A 85 -1.35 15.33 -3.83
C GLY A 85 -2.10 15.52 -5.14
N THR A 86 -3.37 15.92 -5.03
CA THR A 86 -4.25 16.15 -6.17
C THR A 86 -5.14 17.38 -5.91
N LYS A 87 -6.32 17.44 -6.50
CA LYS A 87 -7.35 18.45 -6.25
C LYS A 87 -7.64 18.59 -4.74
N GLU A 88 -7.76 19.83 -4.29
CA GLU A 88 -7.97 20.15 -2.87
C GLU A 88 -9.30 19.57 -2.38
N CYS A 89 -10.37 19.74 -3.16
CA CYS A 89 -11.69 19.22 -2.79
C CYS A 89 -11.77 17.70 -2.66
N ILE A 90 -10.88 16.95 -3.35
CA ILE A 90 -10.78 15.49 -3.19
C ILE A 90 -10.05 15.17 -1.88
N THR A 91 -8.98 15.90 -1.59
CA THR A 91 -8.19 15.74 -0.37
C THR A 91 -9.04 16.03 0.87
N GLU A 92 -9.66 17.21 0.93
CA GLU A 92 -10.56 17.61 2.03
C GLU A 92 -11.72 16.63 2.22
N PHE A 93 -12.23 16.05 1.14
CA PHE A 93 -13.32 15.08 1.22
C PHE A 93 -12.88 13.76 1.84
N TYR A 94 -11.71 13.22 1.45
CA TYR A 94 -11.21 11.99 2.06
C TYR A 94 -10.70 12.20 3.48
N GLU A 95 -10.19 13.39 3.82
CA GLU A 95 -9.90 13.78 5.20
C GLU A 95 -11.17 13.76 6.04
N LEU A 96 -12.27 14.36 5.57
CA LEU A 96 -13.58 14.29 6.23
C LEU A 96 -14.06 12.84 6.43
N VAL A 97 -13.90 12.00 5.41
CA VAL A 97 -14.27 10.58 5.48
C VAL A 97 -13.45 9.85 6.54
N ALA A 98 -12.13 10.07 6.56
CA ALA A 98 -11.22 9.48 7.56
C ALA A 98 -11.57 9.94 8.98
N ASP A 99 -11.74 11.26 9.18
CA ASP A 99 -12.14 11.84 10.46
C ASP A 99 -13.47 11.25 10.96
N THR A 100 -14.43 11.04 10.04
CA THR A 100 -15.72 10.41 10.38
C THR A 100 -15.53 8.97 10.84
N ILE A 101 -14.68 8.18 10.16
CA ILE A 101 -14.39 6.79 10.55
C ILE A 101 -13.69 6.74 11.91
N ASP A 102 -12.77 7.66 12.17
CA ASP A 102 -12.05 7.75 13.45
C ASP A 102 -13.00 8.15 14.58
N GLU A 103 -13.90 9.11 14.36
CA GLU A 103 -14.94 9.50 15.31
C GLU A 103 -15.84 8.30 15.66
N LEU A 104 -16.31 7.55 14.66
CA LEU A 104 -17.13 6.36 14.86
C LEU A 104 -16.37 5.26 15.62
N THR A 105 -15.10 5.04 15.27
CA THR A 105 -14.24 4.06 15.95
C THR A 105 -14.02 4.44 17.42
N ALA A 106 -13.77 5.73 17.69
CA ALA A 106 -13.58 6.23 19.04
C ALA A 106 -14.87 6.09 19.87
N HIS A 107 -16.03 6.43 19.30
CA HIS A 107 -17.32 6.30 19.95
C HIS A 107 -17.57 4.86 20.45
N LEU A 108 -17.29 3.86 19.61
CA LEU A 108 -17.50 2.43 19.94
C LEU A 108 -16.50 1.87 20.98
N LYS A 109 -15.38 2.56 21.21
CA LYS A 109 -14.39 2.18 22.24
C LYS A 109 -14.71 2.76 23.62
N THR A 110 -15.62 3.72 23.74
CA THR A 110 -15.96 4.34 25.03
C THR A 110 -16.77 3.39 25.94
N GLU A 111 -16.52 3.41 27.25
CA GLU A 111 -17.12 2.46 28.21
C GLU A 111 -18.61 2.71 28.53
N ASP A 112 -19.16 3.86 28.15
CA ASP A 112 -20.53 4.28 28.50
C ASP A 112 -21.62 3.61 27.64
N SER A 113 -21.26 2.87 26.59
CA SER A 113 -22.20 2.27 25.63
C SER A 113 -22.81 0.92 26.06
N LYS A 114 -22.54 0.41 27.28
CA LYS A 114 -22.83 -0.98 27.74
C LYS A 114 -24.28 -1.51 27.62
N LYS A 115 -25.28 -0.71 27.23
CA LYS A 115 -26.68 -1.17 27.00
C LYS A 115 -27.12 -1.21 25.52
N ASN A 116 -26.58 -0.32 24.67
CA ASN A 116 -26.79 -0.34 23.21
C ASN A 116 -25.59 -0.93 22.43
N ASP A 117 -24.53 -1.27 23.17
CA ASP A 117 -23.21 -1.69 22.69
C ASP A 117 -23.25 -2.81 21.64
N SER A 118 -24.15 -3.78 21.79
CA SER A 118 -24.15 -4.95 20.92
C SER A 118 -24.66 -4.66 19.50
N ILE A 119 -25.65 -3.77 19.36
CA ILE A 119 -26.26 -3.48 18.05
C ILE A 119 -25.36 -2.53 17.27
N GLU A 120 -24.88 -1.46 17.90
CA GLU A 120 -24.01 -0.48 17.23
C GLU A 120 -22.68 -1.10 16.82
N LYS A 121 -22.06 -1.92 17.68
CA LYS A 121 -20.85 -2.69 17.33
C LYS A 121 -21.12 -3.69 16.22
N HIS A 122 -22.29 -4.34 16.22
CA HIS A 122 -22.66 -5.25 15.15
C HIS A 122 -22.83 -4.53 13.82
N LEU A 123 -23.58 -3.43 13.78
CA LEU A 123 -23.76 -2.59 12.58
C LEU A 123 -22.44 -2.05 12.04
N TYR A 124 -21.55 -1.63 12.93
CA TYR A 124 -20.22 -1.16 12.56
C TYR A 124 -19.35 -2.29 12.03
N SER A 125 -19.39 -3.47 12.66
CA SER A 125 -18.67 -4.65 12.17
C SER A 125 -19.18 -5.11 10.80
N GLU A 126 -20.50 -5.09 10.57
CA GLU A 126 -21.09 -5.36 9.25
C GLU A 126 -20.63 -4.30 8.24
N PHE A 127 -20.64 -3.03 8.61
CA PHE A 127 -20.11 -1.95 7.79
C PHE A 127 -18.65 -2.19 7.39
N LEU A 128 -17.77 -2.56 8.33
CA LEU A 128 -16.37 -2.84 8.00
C LEU A 128 -16.25 -4.00 7.00
N ASN A 129 -17.04 -5.06 7.19
CA ASN A 129 -17.06 -6.18 6.25
C ASN A 129 -17.54 -5.75 4.86
N ASP A 130 -18.58 -4.92 4.79
CA ASP A 130 -19.10 -4.39 3.52
C ASP A 130 -18.03 -3.57 2.80
N ILE A 131 -17.38 -2.64 3.50
CA ILE A 131 -16.35 -1.77 2.92
C ILE A 131 -15.12 -2.56 2.45
N MET A 132 -14.70 -3.56 3.22
CA MET A 132 -13.61 -4.45 2.80
C MET A 132 -13.91 -5.17 1.47
N LEU A 133 -15.19 -5.40 1.15
CA LEU A 133 -15.61 -6.01 -0.11
C LEU A 133 -15.81 -4.98 -1.24
N THR A 134 -16.32 -3.78 -0.95
CA THR A 134 -16.68 -2.78 -1.97
C THR A 134 -15.58 -1.78 -2.31
N PHE A 135 -14.88 -1.28 -1.29
CA PHE A 135 -13.73 -0.39 -1.45
C PHE A 135 -12.44 -1.17 -1.66
N GLY A 136 -12.38 -2.37 -1.09
CA GLY A 136 -11.22 -3.23 -1.14
C GLY A 136 -10.15 -2.83 -0.14
N GLN A 137 -8.92 -3.29 -0.39
CA GLN A 137 -7.76 -3.01 0.43
C GLN A 137 -6.58 -2.64 -0.47
N PRO A 138 -5.71 -1.71 -0.04
CA PRO A 138 -4.49 -1.43 -0.79
C PRO A 138 -3.63 -2.70 -0.88
N ALA A 139 -3.00 -2.89 -2.04
CA ALA A 139 -2.06 -3.98 -2.28
C ALA A 139 -0.74 -3.41 -2.79
N LEU A 140 0.37 -3.94 -2.29
CA LEU A 140 1.71 -3.66 -2.79
C LEU A 140 2.06 -4.67 -3.89
N CYS A 141 2.16 -4.22 -5.14
CA CYS A 141 2.48 -5.08 -6.28
C CYS A 141 3.93 -4.92 -6.71
N LEU A 142 4.76 -5.91 -6.37
CA LEU A 142 6.19 -5.95 -6.63
C LEU A 142 6.48 -6.65 -7.97
N SER A 143 6.89 -5.87 -8.96
CA SER A 143 7.24 -6.38 -10.29
C SER A 143 8.53 -7.19 -10.29
N GLY A 144 8.67 -8.06 -11.28
CA GLY A 144 9.90 -8.80 -11.55
C GLY A 144 10.98 -7.89 -12.15
N GLY A 145 12.24 -8.28 -12.01
CA GLY A 145 13.37 -7.53 -12.57
C GLY A 145 14.74 -8.14 -12.30
N GLY A 146 14.80 -9.42 -11.87
CA GLY A 146 16.04 -10.06 -11.45
C GLY A 146 16.76 -9.24 -10.37
N MET A 147 17.95 -8.72 -10.69
CA MET A 147 18.73 -7.87 -9.79
C MET A 147 18.03 -6.55 -9.42
N MET A 148 17.19 -6.00 -10.31
CA MET A 148 16.46 -4.74 -10.06
C MET A 148 15.40 -4.87 -8.97
N ALA A 149 15.00 -6.09 -8.59
CA ALA A 149 14.07 -6.30 -7.49
C ALA A 149 14.63 -5.82 -6.13
N LEU A 150 15.95 -5.63 -6.00
CA LEU A 150 16.56 -4.99 -4.84
C LEU A 150 16.03 -3.56 -4.58
N MET A 151 15.61 -2.84 -5.62
CA MET A 151 15.06 -1.48 -5.44
C MET A 151 13.76 -1.49 -4.63
N HIS A 152 13.01 -2.59 -4.65
CA HIS A 152 11.78 -2.72 -3.86
C HIS A 152 12.05 -2.58 -2.36
N PHE A 153 13.22 -3.00 -1.87
CA PHE A 153 13.56 -2.89 -0.46
C PHE A 153 13.64 -1.44 0.03
N GLY A 154 14.19 -0.51 -0.76
CA GLY A 154 14.21 0.91 -0.39
C GLY A 154 12.82 1.54 -0.37
N ILE A 155 11.94 1.14 -1.30
CA ILE A 155 10.53 1.57 -1.31
C ILE A 155 9.82 1.04 -0.06
N VAL A 156 10.03 -0.24 0.27
CA VAL A 156 9.41 -0.89 1.41
C VAL A 156 9.91 -0.34 2.74
N GLU A 157 11.22 -0.09 2.87
CA GLU A 157 11.81 0.59 4.02
C GLU A 157 11.10 1.93 4.27
N THR A 158 10.95 2.75 3.24
CA THR A 158 10.23 4.03 3.33
C THR A 158 8.75 3.82 3.74
N MET A 159 8.07 2.82 3.18
CA MET A 159 6.67 2.53 3.54
C MET A 159 6.52 2.08 5.00
N ILE A 160 7.48 1.33 5.52
CA ILE A 160 7.52 0.90 6.92
C ILE A 160 7.74 2.11 7.83
N GLU A 161 8.70 2.99 7.50
CA GLU A 161 8.96 4.22 8.24
C GLU A 161 7.75 5.15 8.29
N GLN A 162 6.96 5.20 7.20
CA GLN A 162 5.73 5.99 7.11
C GLN A 162 4.48 5.25 7.63
N GLY A 163 4.61 4.01 8.11
CA GLY A 163 3.50 3.21 8.64
C GLY A 163 2.40 2.90 7.61
N CYS A 164 2.75 2.86 6.31
CA CYS A 164 1.79 2.70 5.21
C CYS A 164 1.99 1.42 4.40
N LEU A 165 2.80 0.47 4.88
CA LEU A 165 2.98 -0.84 4.23
C LEU A 165 1.64 -1.60 4.15
N PRO A 166 1.16 -1.94 2.94
CA PRO A 166 -0.10 -2.67 2.79
C PRO A 166 -0.02 -4.11 3.31
N LYS A 167 -1.17 -4.64 3.78
CA LYS A 167 -1.27 -6.03 4.25
C LYS A 167 -1.34 -7.06 3.12
N VAL A 168 -1.79 -6.66 1.94
CA VAL A 168 -1.80 -7.51 0.75
C VAL A 168 -0.53 -7.23 -0.03
N ILE A 169 0.35 -8.22 -0.16
CA ILE A 169 1.62 -8.09 -0.87
C ILE A 169 1.65 -9.09 -2.02
N CYS A 170 1.73 -8.56 -3.22
CA CYS A 170 1.76 -9.31 -4.47
C CYS A 170 3.17 -9.25 -5.07
N GLY A 171 3.69 -10.35 -5.59
CA GLY A 171 5.01 -10.35 -6.22
C GLY A 171 5.14 -11.33 -7.37
N THR A 172 5.88 -10.93 -8.42
CA THR A 172 6.28 -11.81 -9.54
C THR A 172 7.80 -11.90 -9.67
N SER A 173 8.32 -13.09 -9.99
CA SER A 173 9.76 -13.36 -10.16
C SER A 173 10.60 -12.83 -8.97
N GLY A 174 11.55 -11.91 -9.20
CA GLY A 174 12.31 -11.26 -8.11
C GLY A 174 11.42 -10.53 -7.09
N GLY A 175 10.30 -9.93 -7.53
CA GLY A 175 9.32 -9.33 -6.64
C GLY A 175 8.62 -10.35 -5.74
N SER A 176 8.47 -11.61 -6.16
CA SER A 176 7.96 -12.70 -5.31
C SER A 176 8.87 -13.00 -4.13
N VAL A 177 10.19 -12.91 -4.33
CA VAL A 177 11.17 -13.10 -3.25
C VAL A 177 11.03 -11.99 -2.22
N VAL A 178 10.95 -10.73 -2.67
CA VAL A 178 10.72 -9.60 -1.77
C VAL A 178 9.39 -9.75 -1.05
N ALA A 179 8.30 -10.07 -1.76
CA ALA A 179 6.99 -10.29 -1.15
C ALA A 179 7.01 -11.40 -0.10
N ALA A 180 7.65 -12.54 -0.38
CA ALA A 180 7.80 -13.63 0.57
C ALA A 180 8.62 -13.20 1.80
N TYR A 181 9.70 -12.44 1.60
CA TYR A 181 10.49 -11.90 2.70
C TYR A 181 9.65 -10.99 3.62
N LEU A 182 8.80 -10.14 3.05
CA LEU A 182 7.91 -9.29 3.83
C LEU A 182 6.80 -10.07 4.55
N CYS A 183 6.26 -11.12 3.95
CA CYS A 183 5.17 -11.90 4.54
C CYS A 183 5.64 -12.96 5.56
N THR A 184 6.96 -13.14 5.76
CA THR A 184 7.53 -14.11 6.70
C THR A 184 8.13 -13.49 7.97
N HIS A 185 8.27 -12.16 8.00
CA HIS A 185 8.85 -11.40 9.12
C HIS A 185 7.84 -10.43 9.72
N THR A 186 7.81 -10.25 11.04
CA THR A 186 6.83 -9.40 11.72
C THR A 186 7.11 -7.90 11.53
N ASP A 187 6.13 -7.03 11.85
CA ASP A 187 6.30 -5.57 11.79
C ASP A 187 7.47 -5.08 12.66
N GLU A 188 7.80 -5.79 13.74
CA GLU A 188 8.93 -5.47 14.62
C GLU A 188 10.28 -5.90 14.03
N GLU A 189 10.31 -6.97 13.24
CA GLU A 189 11.52 -7.50 12.61
C GLU A 189 11.92 -6.67 11.38
N LEU A 190 10.93 -6.31 10.55
CA LEU A 190 11.12 -5.67 9.24
C LEU A 190 12.06 -4.47 9.25
N PRO A 191 11.93 -3.47 10.15
CA PRO A 191 12.80 -2.27 10.14
C PRO A 191 14.30 -2.57 10.24
N SER A 192 14.67 -3.71 10.82
CA SER A 192 16.07 -4.10 10.98
C SER A 192 16.62 -4.89 9.80
N ILE A 193 15.75 -5.54 9.02
CA ILE A 193 16.15 -6.56 8.03
C ILE A 193 15.90 -6.16 6.57
N VAL A 194 15.06 -5.14 6.32
CA VAL A 194 14.76 -4.64 4.96
C VAL A 194 15.80 -3.65 4.44
N LYS A 195 16.70 -3.20 5.33
CA LYS A 195 17.72 -2.20 5.01
C LYS A 195 18.59 -2.65 3.83
N PRO A 196 18.81 -1.81 2.80
CA PRO A 196 19.61 -2.16 1.64
C PRO A 196 20.99 -2.72 1.98
N GLU A 197 21.64 -2.24 3.04
CA GLU A 197 22.97 -2.70 3.48
C GLU A 197 22.95 -4.13 4.02
N VAL A 198 21.81 -4.58 4.54
CA VAL A 198 21.61 -5.95 5.06
C VAL A 198 21.25 -6.90 3.92
N VAL A 199 20.48 -6.42 2.96
CA VAL A 199 19.88 -7.23 1.89
C VAL A 199 20.81 -7.38 0.70
N GLN A 200 21.46 -6.29 0.25
CA GLN A 200 22.29 -6.26 -0.95
C GLN A 200 23.42 -7.31 -0.94
N PRO A 201 24.17 -7.53 0.15
CA PRO A 201 25.24 -8.53 0.16
C PRO A 201 24.72 -9.96 0.02
N LYS A 202 23.47 -10.22 0.42
CA LYS A 202 22.83 -11.54 0.35
C LYS A 202 22.17 -11.77 -1.00
N TRP A 203 21.71 -10.73 -1.68
CA TRP A 203 21.03 -10.86 -2.97
C TRP A 203 22.00 -11.20 -4.10
N THR A 204 22.34 -12.47 -4.21
CA THR A 204 23.24 -13.00 -5.24
C THR A 204 22.53 -14.03 -6.15
N PRO A 205 21.41 -13.69 -6.80
CA PRO A 205 20.83 -14.58 -7.78
C PRO A 205 21.84 -14.77 -8.91
N CYS A 206 22.15 -16.02 -9.25
CA CYS A 206 23.03 -16.35 -10.38
C CYS A 206 24.50 -15.91 -10.22
N ASN A 207 25.12 -16.15 -9.06
CA ASN A 207 26.52 -15.79 -8.75
C ASN A 207 27.60 -16.59 -9.50
N ASP A 208 27.22 -17.41 -10.48
CA ASP A 208 28.16 -18.23 -11.24
C ASP A 208 28.92 -17.40 -12.28
N SER A 209 30.20 -17.72 -12.48
CA SER A 209 30.98 -17.14 -13.59
C SER A 209 30.32 -17.40 -14.96
N TRP A 210 30.43 -16.45 -15.88
CA TRP A 210 29.92 -16.59 -17.26
C TRP A 210 30.35 -17.88 -17.95
N TRP A 211 31.60 -18.32 -17.75
CA TRP A 211 32.11 -19.59 -18.28
C TRP A 211 31.37 -20.81 -17.73
N THR A 212 31.02 -20.78 -16.44
CA THR A 212 30.24 -21.84 -15.80
C THR A 212 28.81 -21.85 -16.35
N CYS A 213 28.16 -20.69 -16.48
CA CYS A 213 26.83 -20.58 -17.07
C CYS A 213 26.79 -21.10 -18.51
N ILE A 214 27.76 -20.71 -19.35
CA ILE A 214 27.87 -21.17 -20.74
C ILE A 214 28.08 -22.68 -20.82
N ARG A 215 29.03 -23.21 -20.04
CA ARG A 215 29.31 -24.66 -19.99
C ARG A 215 28.10 -25.44 -19.51
N ARG A 216 27.35 -24.92 -18.53
CA ARG A 216 26.12 -25.54 -18.01
C ARG A 216 25.03 -25.53 -19.07
N PHE A 217 24.82 -24.40 -19.75
CA PHE A 217 23.85 -24.29 -20.85
C PHE A 217 24.08 -25.34 -21.94
N PHE A 218 25.32 -25.52 -22.40
CA PHE A 218 25.64 -26.53 -23.40
C PHE A 218 25.52 -27.99 -22.91
N ARG A 219 25.51 -28.23 -21.59
CA ARG A 219 25.39 -29.58 -21.01
C ARG A 219 23.98 -29.94 -20.58
N THR A 220 23.23 -29.01 -20.00
CA THR A 220 21.93 -29.25 -19.36
C THR A 220 20.78 -28.47 -19.98
N GLY A 221 21.07 -27.49 -20.84
CA GLY A 221 20.07 -26.55 -21.39
C GLY A 221 19.73 -25.37 -20.46
N TYR A 222 20.26 -25.34 -19.23
CA TYR A 222 20.00 -24.29 -18.25
C TYR A 222 21.27 -23.50 -17.92
N MET A 223 21.15 -22.17 -17.81
CA MET A 223 22.29 -21.31 -17.44
C MET A 223 22.55 -21.33 -15.93
N PHE A 224 21.51 -21.42 -15.12
CA PHE A 224 21.57 -21.20 -13.67
C PHE A 224 21.38 -22.49 -12.88
N ASP A 225 22.14 -22.64 -11.80
CA ASP A 225 21.89 -23.65 -10.78
C ASP A 225 21.05 -23.02 -9.67
N PRO A 226 19.82 -23.49 -9.45
CA PRO A 226 18.93 -22.92 -8.45
C PRO A 226 19.34 -23.27 -7.02
N THR A 227 20.19 -24.28 -6.81
CA THR A 227 20.47 -24.85 -5.47
C THR A 227 21.02 -23.82 -4.49
N PRO A 228 22.08 -23.05 -4.81
CA PRO A 228 22.64 -22.07 -3.88
C PRO A 228 21.65 -20.95 -3.57
N TRP A 229 20.86 -20.55 -4.55
CA TRP A 229 19.84 -19.52 -4.39
C TRP A 229 18.69 -20.03 -3.52
N HIS A 230 18.24 -21.26 -3.72
CA HIS A 230 17.20 -21.89 -2.91
C HIS A 230 17.64 -22.05 -1.45
N ASP A 231 18.88 -22.50 -1.22
CA ASP A 231 19.42 -22.65 0.13
C ASP A 231 19.54 -21.31 0.87
N LEU A 232 19.95 -20.26 0.14
CA LEU A 232 19.97 -18.91 0.67
C LEU A 232 18.55 -18.42 0.99
N LEU A 233 17.57 -18.58 0.09
CA LEU A 233 16.18 -18.18 0.34
C LEU A 233 15.60 -18.88 1.57
N ALA A 234 15.89 -20.16 1.71
CA ALA A 234 15.52 -20.96 2.88
C ALA A 234 16.08 -20.39 4.19
N GLU A 235 17.36 -19.99 4.21
CA GLU A 235 17.95 -19.30 5.36
C GLU A 235 17.29 -17.94 5.58
N TRP A 236 16.99 -17.23 4.50
CA TRP A 236 16.53 -15.86 4.55
C TRP A 236 15.08 -15.69 4.99
N LEU A 237 14.24 -16.68 4.70
CA LEU A 237 12.84 -16.73 5.15
C LEU A 237 12.72 -17.29 6.58
N GLY A 238 13.83 -17.70 7.21
CA GLY A 238 13.89 -18.14 8.60
C GLY A 238 13.47 -19.58 8.87
N ASP A 239 12.76 -20.22 7.93
CA ASP A 239 12.40 -21.64 7.99
C ASP A 239 12.24 -22.21 6.56
N ARG A 240 12.79 -23.41 6.32
CA ARG A 240 12.70 -24.11 5.02
C ARG A 240 11.28 -24.54 4.69
N ASP A 241 10.46 -24.79 5.70
CA ASP A 241 9.16 -25.44 5.54
C ASP A 241 7.98 -24.54 5.89
N ILE A 242 8.20 -23.22 6.02
CA ILE A 242 7.11 -22.28 6.34
C ILE A 242 6.01 -22.30 5.27
N THR A 243 4.79 -22.57 5.70
CA THR A 243 3.61 -22.55 4.85
C THR A 243 3.04 -21.15 4.73
N PHE A 244 2.27 -20.89 3.66
CA PHE A 244 1.54 -19.62 3.50
C PHE A 244 0.62 -19.31 4.69
N LEU A 245 0.03 -20.34 5.31
CA LEU A 245 -0.84 -20.16 6.47
C LEU A 245 -0.05 -19.74 7.72
N GLU A 246 1.09 -20.37 7.99
CA GLU A 246 1.95 -20.01 9.13
C GLU A 246 2.52 -18.60 8.95
N ALA A 247 2.95 -18.26 7.74
CA ALA A 247 3.39 -16.91 7.39
C ALA A 247 2.28 -15.87 7.63
N PHE A 248 1.05 -16.16 7.20
CA PHE A 248 -0.11 -15.30 7.44
C PHE A 248 -0.45 -15.18 8.93
N GLN A 249 -0.44 -16.29 9.68
CA GLN A 249 -0.72 -16.28 11.12
C GLN A 249 0.34 -15.49 11.91
N ARG A 250 1.60 -15.55 11.47
CA ARG A 250 2.71 -14.83 12.07
C ARG A 250 2.67 -13.33 11.79
N THR A 251 2.34 -12.93 10.56
CA THR A 251 2.51 -11.53 10.11
C THR A 251 1.23 -10.77 9.85
N ASN A 252 0.09 -11.46 9.74
CA ASN A 252 -1.20 -10.91 9.30
C ASN A 252 -1.12 -10.26 7.91
N ARG A 253 -0.20 -10.71 7.05
CA ARG A 253 -0.05 -10.24 5.66
C ARG A 253 -0.41 -11.34 4.67
N VAL A 254 -1.23 -10.99 3.68
CA VAL A 254 -1.65 -11.88 2.60
C VAL A 254 -0.59 -11.85 1.51
N LEU A 255 0.05 -12.99 1.27
CA LEU A 255 1.01 -13.17 0.20
C LEU A 255 0.31 -13.67 -1.08
N VAL A 256 0.50 -12.96 -2.18
CA VAL A 256 0.03 -13.38 -3.51
C VAL A 256 1.24 -13.50 -4.45
N LEU A 257 1.49 -14.71 -4.94
CA LEU A 257 2.55 -14.96 -5.91
C LEU A 257 1.97 -15.07 -7.31
N THR A 258 2.51 -14.29 -8.25
CA THR A 258 2.08 -14.29 -9.65
C THR A 258 3.21 -14.73 -10.57
N CYS A 259 2.87 -15.54 -11.58
CA CYS A 259 3.81 -16.12 -12.55
C CYS A 259 4.32 -15.09 -13.56
#